data_AF-A0A3P7L2J6-F1
#
_entry.id   AF-A0A3P7L2J6-F1
#
_cell.length_a   1.000
_cell.length_b   1.000
_cell.length_c   1.000
_cell.angle_alpha   90.00
_cell.angle_beta   90.00
_cell.angle_gamma   90.00
#
_symmetry.space_group_name_H-M   'P 1'
#
loop_
_entity.id
_entity.type
_entity.pdbx_description
1 polymer ?
#
loop_
_entity_poly.entity_id
_entity_poly.type
_entity_poly.pdbx_seq_one_letter_code
_entity_poly.pdbx_strand_id
1 'polypeptide(L)'
;MRVIEAAVEARKVQILQQDTWESSAKTYSFPVDSHLTQLTVQVTNYKTQDPIKVNIRNPEGKLMTKDDRLRQLMKTVPTVFVASIDQPMPGREDDSLQWHSVRVSGVSEVDFVPGFATTQLPHNVGSSRQPIEGEYVGTEVHTCISLHTMLVTGRDGQGYNFQRYSKVALIARKARPVVVSCPAKIEVARGATAAITCLVDSEIPFKVNWYQSGHQLTGFPGEHQTYR
;
A
#
# COMPACT_ATOMS: atom_id res chain seq x y z
N MET A 1 2.03 -6.42 29.96
CA MET A 1 1.06 -6.55 28.85
C MET A 1 1.36 -5.70 27.62
N ARG A 2 2.03 -4.53 27.72
CA ARG A 2 2.30 -3.63 26.56
C ARG A 2 3.03 -4.26 25.35
N VAL A 3 3.92 -5.23 25.57
CA VAL A 3 4.73 -5.83 24.49
C VAL A 3 3.90 -6.74 23.58
N ILE A 4 2.91 -7.45 24.13
CA ILE A 4 2.07 -8.38 23.36
C ILE A 4 1.10 -7.59 22.48
N GLU A 5 0.50 -6.53 23.02
CA GLU A 5 -0.41 -5.64 22.27
C GLU A 5 0.32 -4.97 21.09
N ALA A 6 1.55 -4.49 21.30
CA ALA A 6 2.38 -3.92 20.23
C ALA A 6 2.73 -4.94 19.13
N ALA A 7 2.99 -6.19 19.50
CA ALA A 7 3.28 -7.26 18.54
C ALA A 7 2.05 -7.65 17.71
N VAL A 8 0.85 -7.64 18.31
CA VAL A 8 -0.42 -7.89 17.60
C VAL A 8 -0.76 -6.75 16.65
N GLU A 9 -0.61 -5.49 17.09
CA GLU A 9 -0.89 -4.33 16.25
C GLU A 9 0.03 -4.27 15.02
N ALA A 10 1.29 -4.69 15.17
CA ALA A 10 2.22 -4.78 14.04
C ALA A 10 1.76 -5.79 12.97
N ARG A 11 0.98 -6.80 13.32
CA ARG A 11 0.46 -7.84 12.40
C ARG A 11 -0.94 -7.55 11.86
N LYS A 12 -1.52 -6.42 12.25
CA LYS A 12 -2.86 -6.03 11.84
C LYS A 12 -2.86 -5.58 10.39
N VAL A 13 -3.73 -6.14 9.59
CA VAL A 13 -3.89 -5.81 8.18
C VAL A 13 -5.29 -5.32 7.89
N GLN A 14 -5.41 -4.38 6.94
CA GLN A 14 -6.69 -3.85 6.52
C GLN A 14 -7.16 -4.57 5.26
N ILE A 15 -8.41 -5.05 5.24
CA ILE A 15 -8.95 -5.88 4.16
C ILE A 15 -10.05 -5.15 3.41
N LEU A 16 -10.88 -4.38 4.10
CA LEU A 16 -11.95 -3.57 3.51
C LEU A 16 -12.20 -2.34 4.37
N GLN A 17 -12.41 -1.19 3.72
CA GLN A 17 -12.99 -0.02 4.36
C GLN A 17 -13.90 0.68 3.36
N GLN A 18 -15.17 0.79 3.73
CA GLN A 18 -16.15 1.48 2.91
C GLN A 18 -17.12 2.25 3.79
N ASP A 19 -17.13 3.56 3.61
CA ASP A 19 -18.13 4.43 4.21
C ASP A 19 -19.29 4.58 3.22
N THR A 20 -20.52 4.45 3.71
CA THR A 20 -21.73 4.54 2.88
C THR A 20 -22.77 5.44 3.52
N TRP A 21 -23.37 6.28 2.69
CA TRP A 21 -24.46 7.20 3.05
C TRP A 21 -25.82 6.75 2.48
N GLU A 22 -25.85 5.66 1.71
CA GLU A 22 -27.02 5.08 1.07
C GLU A 22 -27.79 4.15 2.02
N SER A 23 -29.11 4.06 1.83
CA SER A 23 -30.04 3.32 2.70
C SER A 23 -30.35 1.88 2.24
N SER A 24 -29.78 1.43 1.12
CA SER A 24 -29.98 0.07 0.61
C SER A 24 -29.13 -0.95 1.38
N ALA A 25 -29.65 -2.18 1.51
CA ALA A 25 -28.84 -3.30 2.00
C ALA A 25 -27.71 -3.60 1.01
N LYS A 26 -26.50 -3.83 1.52
CA LYS A 26 -25.30 -4.10 0.74
C LYS A 26 -24.65 -5.38 1.21
N THR A 27 -24.28 -6.21 0.25
CA THR A 27 -23.41 -7.35 0.50
C THR A 27 -22.00 -6.96 0.12
N TYR A 28 -21.09 -7.10 1.07
CA TYR A 28 -19.66 -6.93 0.86
C TYR A 28 -19.03 -8.29 0.74
N SER A 29 -18.07 -8.39 -0.16
CA SER A 29 -17.44 -9.66 -0.45
C SER A 29 -15.95 -9.43 -0.63
N PHE A 30 -15.15 -10.15 0.14
CA PHE A 30 -13.71 -9.96 0.18
C PHE A 30 -12.98 -11.30 0.33
N PRO A 31 -11.75 -11.40 -0.19
CA PRO A 31 -10.96 -12.61 -0.06
C PRO A 31 -10.32 -12.72 1.34
N VAL A 32 -10.35 -13.93 1.88
CA VAL A 32 -9.66 -14.39 3.10
C VAL A 32 -8.65 -15.45 2.68
N ASP A 33 -7.39 -15.28 3.05
CA ASP A 33 -6.30 -16.22 2.73
C ASP A 33 -5.87 -17.04 3.94
N SER A 34 -4.99 -18.01 3.70
CA SER A 34 -4.52 -18.97 4.69
C SER A 34 -3.63 -18.39 5.80
N HIS A 35 -3.16 -17.15 5.68
CA HIS A 35 -2.27 -16.53 6.68
C HIS A 35 -3.02 -15.67 7.72
N LEU A 36 -4.34 -15.51 7.58
CA LEU A 36 -5.15 -14.80 8.56
C LEU A 36 -5.43 -15.67 9.79
N THR A 37 -4.96 -15.24 10.95
CA THR A 37 -5.18 -15.92 12.22
C THR A 37 -6.41 -15.39 12.95
N GLN A 38 -6.79 -14.15 12.68
CA GLN A 38 -7.96 -13.51 13.25
C GLN A 38 -8.56 -12.54 12.23
N LEU A 39 -9.89 -12.54 12.10
CA LEU A 39 -10.64 -11.52 11.37
C LEU A 39 -11.44 -10.67 12.36
N THR A 40 -11.56 -9.38 12.10
CA THR A 40 -12.40 -8.45 12.86
C THR A 40 -13.24 -7.65 11.89
N VAL A 41 -14.56 -7.78 12.04
CA VAL A 41 -15.56 -7.05 11.28
C VAL A 41 -16.18 -6.01 12.20
N GLN A 42 -16.05 -4.76 11.81
CA GLN A 42 -16.66 -3.62 12.46
C GLN A 42 -17.64 -2.96 11.50
N VAL A 43 -18.87 -2.79 11.96
CA VAL A 43 -19.94 -2.18 11.20
C VAL A 43 -20.61 -1.12 12.05
N THR A 44 -20.71 0.10 11.52
CA THR A 44 -21.25 1.24 12.26
C THR A 44 -22.41 1.87 11.53
N ASN A 45 -23.46 2.15 12.29
CA ASN A 45 -24.64 2.86 11.84
C ASN A 45 -24.58 4.36 12.19
N TYR A 46 -24.72 5.20 11.17
CA TYR A 46 -24.77 6.65 11.32
C TYR A 46 -26.14 7.15 11.83
N LYS A 47 -27.23 6.40 11.62
CA LYS A 47 -28.51 6.71 12.28
C LYS A 47 -28.53 6.07 13.66
N THR A 48 -28.54 6.94 14.66
CA THR A 48 -28.36 6.56 16.07
C THR A 48 -29.54 5.78 16.68
N GLN A 49 -30.66 5.66 15.98
CA GLN A 49 -31.90 5.09 16.51
C GLN A 49 -32.24 3.68 16.01
N ASP A 50 -31.57 3.18 14.97
CA ASP A 50 -31.88 1.87 14.39
C ASP A 50 -30.81 0.82 14.73
N PRO A 51 -31.19 -0.32 15.34
CA PRO A 51 -30.25 -1.39 15.64
C PRO A 51 -29.74 -2.03 14.35
N ILE A 52 -28.45 -2.35 14.34
CA ILE A 52 -27.80 -2.98 13.20
C ILE A 52 -28.00 -4.49 13.19
N LYS A 53 -28.34 -5.05 12.03
CA LYS A 53 -28.36 -6.50 11.78
C LYS A 53 -27.24 -6.84 10.81
N VAL A 54 -26.33 -7.70 11.25
CA VAL A 54 -25.16 -8.15 10.50
C VAL A 54 -25.22 -9.66 10.35
N ASN A 55 -25.11 -10.15 9.12
CA ASN A 55 -25.10 -11.56 8.80
C ASN A 55 -23.81 -11.89 8.04
N ILE A 56 -22.87 -12.51 8.76
CA ILE A 56 -21.58 -12.95 8.21
C ILE A 56 -21.73 -14.39 7.71
N ARG A 57 -21.27 -14.65 6.48
CA ARG A 57 -21.25 -15.99 5.89
C ARG A 57 -19.83 -16.39 5.55
N ASN A 58 -19.45 -17.61 5.92
CA ASN A 58 -18.16 -18.17 5.56
C ASN A 58 -18.04 -18.36 4.02
N PRO A 59 -16.87 -18.76 3.52
CA PRO A 59 -16.68 -19.02 2.09
C PRO A 59 -17.53 -20.13 1.47
N GLU A 60 -18.12 -21.01 2.27
CA GLU A 60 -19.07 -22.04 1.83
C GLU A 60 -20.51 -21.51 1.78
N GLY A 61 -20.73 -20.25 2.14
CA GLY A 61 -22.05 -19.60 2.22
C GLY A 61 -22.83 -19.89 3.51
N LYS A 62 -22.25 -20.63 4.46
CA LYS A 62 -22.83 -20.95 5.76
C LYS A 62 -22.87 -19.70 6.65
N LEU A 63 -24.02 -19.42 7.25
CA LEU A 63 -24.18 -18.34 8.21
C LEU A 63 -23.36 -18.65 9.48
N MET A 64 -22.49 -17.71 9.85
CA MET A 64 -21.59 -17.85 10.99
C MET A 64 -22.31 -17.57 12.30
N THR A 65 -22.12 -18.46 13.28
CA THR A 65 -22.67 -18.34 14.62
C THR A 65 -21.56 -18.46 15.69
N LYS A 66 -21.92 -18.34 16.98
CA LYS A 66 -20.94 -18.48 18.07
C LYS A 66 -20.20 -19.82 18.07
N ASP A 67 -20.87 -20.88 17.63
CA ASP A 67 -20.29 -22.22 17.54
C ASP A 67 -19.26 -22.32 16.40
N ASP A 68 -19.33 -21.40 15.42
CA ASP A 68 -18.39 -21.28 14.31
C ASP A 68 -17.25 -20.29 14.60
N ARG A 69 -16.83 -20.18 15.88
CA ARG A 69 -15.72 -19.31 16.32
C ARG A 69 -15.98 -17.80 16.12
N LEU A 70 -17.23 -17.40 15.85
CA LEU A 70 -17.64 -16.00 15.81
C LEU A 70 -17.83 -15.46 17.23
N ARG A 71 -17.05 -14.46 17.59
CA ARG A 71 -17.12 -13.78 18.87
C ARG A 71 -17.60 -12.34 18.69
N GLN A 72 -18.83 -12.06 19.09
CA GLN A 72 -19.32 -10.69 19.14
C GLN A 72 -18.70 -9.95 20.33
N LEU A 73 -17.88 -8.93 20.04
CA LEU A 73 -17.12 -8.14 20.99
C LEU A 73 -17.92 -6.96 21.54
N MET A 74 -18.76 -6.32 20.71
CA MET A 74 -19.61 -5.20 21.10
C MET A 74 -21.09 -5.63 21.11
N LYS A 75 -21.71 -5.58 22.28
CA LYS A 75 -23.14 -5.94 22.49
C LYS A 75 -23.98 -4.81 23.07
N THR A 76 -23.34 -3.82 23.71
CA THR A 76 -24.03 -2.77 24.46
C THR A 76 -24.54 -1.64 23.58
N VAL A 77 -23.87 -1.40 22.44
CA VAL A 77 -24.21 -0.30 21.53
C VAL A 77 -25.01 -0.86 20.34
N PRO A 78 -26.32 -0.58 20.23
CA PRO A 78 -27.17 -1.20 19.22
C PRO A 78 -26.85 -0.75 17.79
N THR A 79 -26.19 0.40 17.62
CA THR A 79 -25.81 1.00 16.34
C THR A 79 -24.43 0.54 15.87
N VAL A 80 -23.71 -0.26 16.66
CA VAL A 80 -22.34 -0.69 16.36
C VAL A 80 -22.24 -2.20 16.53
N PHE A 81 -21.85 -2.86 15.46
CA PHE A 81 -21.52 -4.27 15.48
C PHE A 81 -20.00 -4.43 15.41
N VAL A 82 -19.43 -5.15 16.37
CA VAL A 82 -18.03 -5.58 16.31
C VAL A 82 -18.00 -7.06 16.61
N ALA A 83 -17.48 -7.83 15.67
CA ALA A 83 -17.26 -9.26 15.85
C ALA A 83 -15.86 -9.65 15.38
N SER A 84 -15.36 -10.73 15.96
CA SER A 84 -14.10 -11.33 15.56
C SER A 84 -14.29 -12.81 15.27
N ILE A 85 -13.60 -13.31 14.26
CA ILE A 85 -13.57 -14.73 13.87
C ILE A 85 -12.15 -15.22 14.09
N ASP A 86 -12.00 -16.23 14.93
CA ASP A 86 -10.70 -16.86 15.19
C ASP A 86 -10.43 -17.95 14.13
N GLN A 87 -9.25 -17.90 13.50
CA GLN A 87 -8.85 -18.80 12.41
C GLN A 87 -9.93 -18.91 11.31
N PRO A 88 -10.19 -17.82 10.57
CA PRO A 88 -11.20 -17.81 9.52
C PRO A 88 -10.84 -18.81 8.40
N MET A 89 -11.85 -19.37 7.74
CA MET A 89 -11.65 -20.29 6.61
C MET A 89 -11.14 -19.51 5.39
N PRO A 90 -10.10 -19.99 4.70
CA PRO A 90 -9.66 -19.38 3.45
C PRO A 90 -10.74 -19.48 2.37
N GLY A 91 -10.90 -18.43 1.58
CA GLY A 91 -11.88 -18.32 0.52
C GLY A 91 -12.53 -16.93 0.44
N ARG A 92 -13.61 -16.83 -0.33
CA ARG A 92 -14.34 -15.57 -0.49
C ARG A 92 -15.44 -15.48 0.57
N GLU A 93 -15.28 -14.57 1.52
CA GLU A 93 -16.26 -14.38 2.59
C GLU A 93 -17.25 -13.29 2.19
N ASP A 94 -18.54 -13.54 2.45
CA ASP A 94 -19.63 -12.62 2.15
C ASP A 94 -20.23 -12.09 3.45
N ASP A 95 -20.24 -10.78 3.60
CA ASP A 95 -20.93 -10.10 4.69
C ASP A 95 -22.16 -9.38 4.14
N SER A 96 -23.33 -9.82 4.56
CA SER A 96 -24.61 -9.21 4.15
C SER A 96 -25.06 -8.22 5.22
N LEU A 97 -24.99 -6.95 4.86
CA LEU A 97 -25.22 -5.84 5.76
C LEU A 97 -26.42 -5.03 5.29
N GLN A 98 -27.11 -4.43 6.26
CA GLN A 98 -27.94 -3.27 5.95
C GLN A 98 -27.03 -2.03 5.81
N TRP A 99 -27.61 -0.87 5.54
CA TRP A 99 -26.98 0.41 5.22
C TRP A 99 -25.93 0.90 6.25
N HIS A 100 -24.67 0.46 6.16
CA HIS A 100 -23.69 0.73 7.23
C HIS A 100 -22.26 0.89 6.74
N SER A 101 -21.46 1.72 7.43
CA SER A 101 -20.03 1.83 7.15
C SER A 101 -19.31 0.59 7.69
N VAL A 102 -18.48 -0.01 6.85
CA VAL A 102 -17.84 -1.32 7.11
C VAL A 102 -16.34 -1.16 7.16
N ARG A 103 -15.74 -1.71 8.20
CA ARG A 103 -14.31 -1.90 8.32
C ARG A 103 -14.03 -3.36 8.62
N VAL A 104 -13.25 -3.99 7.75
CA VAL A 104 -12.75 -5.35 7.94
C VAL A 104 -11.25 -5.29 8.06
N SER A 105 -10.75 -5.84 9.16
CA SER A 105 -9.32 -5.96 9.43
C SER A 105 -9.01 -7.37 9.91
N GLY A 106 -7.77 -7.80 9.83
CA GLY A 106 -7.34 -9.09 10.32
C GLY A 106 -5.97 -9.04 10.97
N VAL A 107 -5.58 -10.11 11.66
CA VAL A 107 -4.22 -10.36 12.10
C VAL A 107 -3.62 -11.40 11.16
N SER A 108 -2.53 -11.04 10.50
CA SER A 108 -1.88 -11.87 9.49
C SER A 108 -0.46 -12.21 9.93
N GLU A 109 -0.04 -13.45 9.72
CA GLU A 109 1.37 -13.83 9.92
C GLU A 109 2.29 -13.26 8.84
N VAL A 110 1.71 -12.88 7.71
CA VAL A 110 2.39 -12.19 6.61
C VAL A 110 2.01 -10.70 6.64
N ASP A 111 3.01 -9.82 6.71
CA ASP A 111 2.82 -8.37 6.57
C ASP A 111 3.28 -7.91 5.19
N PHE A 112 2.67 -6.84 4.69
CA PHE A 112 3.09 -6.19 3.46
C PHE A 112 3.75 -4.85 3.79
N VAL A 113 5.02 -4.73 3.39
CA VAL A 113 5.75 -3.47 3.48
C VAL A 113 6.02 -2.97 2.07
N PRO A 114 5.41 -1.85 1.63
CA PRO A 114 5.66 -1.31 0.32
C PRO A 114 7.10 -0.78 0.22
N GLY A 115 7.74 -1.04 -0.91
CA GLY A 115 9.02 -0.49 -1.30
C GLY A 115 8.90 0.16 -2.68
N PHE A 116 9.34 1.41 -2.80
CA PHE A 116 9.31 2.17 -4.05
C PHE A 116 10.73 2.45 -4.53
N ALA A 117 11.00 2.17 -5.79
CA ALA A 117 12.27 2.45 -6.44
C ALA A 117 12.03 2.82 -7.90
N THR A 118 12.93 3.64 -8.45
CA THR A 118 12.93 4.07 -9.85
C THR A 118 13.60 3.05 -10.77
N THR A 119 14.29 2.07 -10.17
CA THR A 119 14.86 0.89 -10.82
C THR A 119 14.25 -0.38 -10.23
N GLN A 120 14.22 -1.46 -11.02
CA GLN A 120 13.75 -2.75 -10.53
C GLN A 120 14.73 -3.29 -9.48
N LEU A 121 14.22 -3.53 -8.27
CA LEU A 121 14.98 -4.16 -7.20
C LEU A 121 14.44 -5.58 -6.94
N PRO A 122 15.32 -6.57 -6.72
CA PRO A 122 14.91 -7.93 -6.39
C PRO A 122 14.31 -8.05 -4.98
N HIS A 123 14.52 -7.05 -4.13
CA HIS A 123 14.03 -6.99 -2.77
C HIS A 123 13.83 -5.54 -2.32
N ASN A 124 13.05 -5.31 -1.26
CA ASN A 124 12.75 -3.97 -0.74
C ASN A 124 13.93 -3.30 0.02
N VAL A 125 15.10 -3.93 0.10
CA VAL A 125 16.29 -3.32 0.70
C VAL A 125 16.76 -2.15 -0.17
N GLY A 126 16.92 -0.97 0.44
CA GLY A 126 17.27 0.26 -0.29
C GLY A 126 16.10 0.95 -0.99
N SER A 127 14.90 0.38 -0.94
CA SER A 127 13.69 1.02 -1.48
C SER A 127 13.18 2.14 -0.56
N SER A 128 12.50 3.12 -1.14
CA SER A 128 11.82 4.18 -0.40
C SER A 128 10.48 3.70 0.15
N ARG A 129 10.02 4.31 1.25
CA ARG A 129 8.68 4.07 1.80
C ARG A 129 7.58 4.89 1.12
N GLN A 130 7.95 5.82 0.24
CA GLN A 130 7.05 6.68 -0.50
C GLN A 130 7.45 6.72 -1.98
N PRO A 131 6.49 6.77 -2.91
CA PRO A 131 6.79 6.99 -4.32
C PRO A 131 7.36 8.39 -4.55
N ILE A 132 8.14 8.54 -5.62
CA ILE A 132 8.61 9.84 -6.07
C ILE A 132 7.55 10.45 -7.00
N GLU A 133 7.22 11.72 -6.78
CA GLU A 133 6.22 12.44 -7.57
C GLU A 133 6.63 12.49 -9.05
N GLY A 134 5.70 12.14 -9.95
CA GLY A 134 5.89 12.22 -11.41
C GLY A 134 6.53 10.99 -12.06
N GLU A 135 6.94 9.97 -11.29
CA GLU A 135 7.51 8.73 -11.83
C GLU A 135 6.55 7.55 -11.62
N TYR A 136 5.75 7.25 -12.65
CA TYR A 136 4.73 6.21 -12.61
C TYR A 136 5.34 4.82 -12.81
N VAL A 137 5.52 4.06 -11.72
CA VAL A 137 5.72 2.61 -11.80
C VAL A 137 4.37 1.93 -11.60
N GLY A 138 3.73 1.61 -12.73
CA GLY A 138 2.55 0.76 -12.92
C GLY A 138 1.73 0.35 -11.71
N THR A 139 0.72 1.13 -11.36
CA THR A 139 -0.60 0.63 -10.96
C THR A 139 -1.58 1.79 -11.14
N GLU A 140 -2.65 1.60 -11.92
CA GLU A 140 -3.68 2.63 -12.08
C GLU A 140 -4.38 2.84 -10.73
N VAL A 141 -4.11 3.98 -10.09
CA VAL A 141 -4.82 4.41 -8.88
C VAL A 141 -5.92 5.37 -9.31
N HIS A 142 -7.13 4.83 -9.50
CA HIS A 142 -8.33 5.66 -9.57
C HIS A 142 -8.75 6.03 -8.14
N THR A 143 -8.82 7.34 -7.81
CA THR A 143 -9.93 7.98 -7.06
C THR A 143 -9.56 9.40 -6.55
N CYS A 144 -10.61 10.17 -6.21
CA CYS A 144 -10.68 11.63 -6.18
C CYS A 144 -10.27 12.30 -4.84
N ILE A 145 -9.37 11.72 -4.05
CA ILE A 145 -8.94 12.31 -2.76
C ILE A 145 -7.40 12.26 -2.68
N SER A 146 -6.78 13.37 -2.28
CA SER A 146 -5.32 13.63 -2.21
C SER A 146 -4.48 12.61 -1.38
N LEU A 147 -5.11 11.61 -0.76
CA LEU A 147 -4.48 10.56 0.02
C LEU A 147 -4.76 9.20 -0.63
N HIS A 148 -3.72 8.52 -1.11
CA HIS A 148 -3.85 7.25 -1.83
C HIS A 148 -3.56 6.08 -0.89
N THR A 149 -4.54 5.20 -0.67
CA THR A 149 -4.29 3.89 -0.06
C THR A 149 -3.85 2.92 -1.15
N MET A 150 -2.78 2.16 -0.89
CA MET A 150 -2.35 1.12 -1.82
C MET A 150 -3.17 -0.13 -1.57
N LEU A 151 -3.78 -0.66 -2.63
CA LEU A 151 -4.41 -1.98 -2.62
C LEU A 151 -3.44 -2.97 -3.27
N VAL A 152 -3.08 -4.00 -2.53
CA VAL A 152 -2.32 -5.14 -3.04
C VAL A 152 -3.26 -6.33 -3.15
N THR A 153 -3.26 -6.97 -4.32
CA THR A 153 -3.98 -8.22 -4.57
C THR A 153 -3.01 -9.28 -5.05
N GLY A 154 -3.32 -10.54 -4.77
CA GLY A 154 -2.45 -11.66 -5.16
C GLY A 154 -3.06 -13.00 -4.80
N ARG A 155 -2.22 -14.04 -4.86
CA ARG A 155 -2.53 -15.38 -4.35
C ARG A 155 -1.50 -15.80 -3.31
N ASP A 156 -1.95 -16.49 -2.27
CA ASP A 156 -1.09 -17.09 -1.25
C ASP A 156 -0.42 -18.39 -1.76
N GLY A 157 0.42 -19.00 -0.91
CA GLY A 157 1.12 -20.24 -1.26
C GLY A 157 0.21 -21.46 -1.48
N GLN A 158 -1.06 -21.37 -1.10
CA GLN A 158 -2.08 -22.40 -1.28
C GLN A 158 -3.03 -22.08 -2.46
N GLY A 159 -2.80 -20.96 -3.16
CA GLY A 159 -3.58 -20.53 -4.32
C GLY A 159 -4.84 -19.72 -4.00
N TYR A 160 -5.10 -19.39 -2.74
CA TYR A 160 -6.23 -18.53 -2.37
C TYR A 160 -5.91 -17.08 -2.69
N ASN A 161 -6.91 -16.35 -3.21
CA ASN A 161 -6.76 -14.93 -3.43
C ASN A 161 -6.62 -14.21 -2.08
N PHE A 162 -5.84 -13.13 -2.06
CA PHE A 162 -5.82 -12.20 -0.94
C PHE A 162 -5.87 -10.76 -1.44
N GLN A 163 -6.38 -9.88 -0.59
CA GLN A 163 -6.27 -8.43 -0.79
C GLN A 163 -5.90 -7.76 0.52
N ARG A 164 -5.09 -6.70 0.45
CA ARG A 164 -4.63 -5.90 1.59
C ARG A 164 -4.56 -4.43 1.21
N TYR A 165 -5.09 -3.57 2.07
CA TYR A 165 -4.87 -2.13 2.01
C TYR A 165 -3.66 -1.74 2.86
N SER A 166 -2.91 -0.73 2.42
CA SER A 166 -1.85 -0.14 3.23
C SER A 166 -2.40 0.40 4.55
N LYS A 167 -1.70 0.10 5.66
CA LYS A 167 -2.05 0.59 7.02
C LYS A 167 -2.12 2.12 7.11
N VAL A 168 -1.40 2.81 6.22
CA VAL A 168 -1.34 4.26 6.14
C VAL A 168 -1.63 4.70 4.71
N ALA A 169 -2.23 5.87 4.56
CA ALA A 169 -2.27 6.54 3.27
C ALA A 169 -0.85 6.96 2.87
N LEU A 170 -0.53 6.80 1.59
CA LEU A 170 0.73 7.20 1.02
C LEU A 170 0.54 8.48 0.21
N ILE A 171 1.55 9.33 0.29
CA ILE A 171 1.69 10.52 -0.53
C ILE A 171 3.05 10.47 -1.20
N ALA A 172 3.11 10.92 -2.45
CA ALA A 172 4.36 11.03 -3.17
C ALA A 172 5.22 12.15 -2.55
N ARG A 173 6.53 11.92 -2.50
CA ARG A 173 7.49 12.95 -2.11
C ARG A 173 8.15 13.54 -3.34
N LYS A 174 8.63 14.78 -3.22
CA LYS A 174 9.53 15.35 -4.22
C LYS A 174 10.84 14.58 -4.24
N ALA A 175 11.40 14.42 -5.44
CA ALA A 175 12.74 13.87 -5.61
C ALA A 175 13.76 14.75 -4.86
N ARG A 176 14.81 14.13 -4.31
CA ARG A 176 15.95 14.89 -3.79
C ARG A 176 16.58 15.71 -4.93
N PRO A 177 17.13 16.90 -4.63
CA PRO A 177 17.90 17.64 -5.61
C PRO A 177 19.01 16.78 -6.21
N VAL A 178 19.18 16.85 -7.52
CA VAL A 178 20.27 16.16 -8.23
C VAL A 178 21.59 16.75 -7.75
N VAL A 179 22.51 15.90 -7.32
CA VAL A 179 23.85 16.30 -6.91
C VAL A 179 24.84 15.94 -8.00
N VAL A 180 25.55 16.94 -8.51
CA VAL A 180 26.61 16.75 -9.50
C VAL A 180 27.96 17.04 -8.85
N SER A 181 28.85 16.06 -8.88
CA SER A 181 30.21 16.19 -8.38
C SER A 181 31.20 16.09 -9.53
N CYS A 182 31.97 17.16 -9.75
CA CYS A 182 32.97 17.25 -10.80
C CYS A 182 34.35 17.58 -10.20
N PRO A 183 35.46 17.25 -10.90
CA PRO A 183 36.79 17.73 -10.55
C PRO A 183 36.82 19.26 -10.53
N ALA A 184 37.32 19.85 -9.45
CA ALA A 184 37.41 21.31 -9.30
C ALA A 184 38.41 21.94 -10.29
N LYS A 185 39.45 21.19 -10.66
CA LYS A 185 40.46 21.59 -11.64
C LYS A 185 41.03 20.36 -12.31
N ILE A 186 41.28 20.45 -13.61
CA ILE A 186 41.99 19.43 -14.39
C ILE A 186 43.18 20.13 -15.06
N GLU A 187 44.38 19.61 -14.85
CA GLU A 187 45.59 20.08 -15.51
C GLU A 187 45.93 19.13 -16.66
N VAL A 188 46.12 19.69 -17.85
CA VAL A 188 46.44 18.91 -19.05
C VAL A 188 47.58 19.59 -19.81
N ALA A 189 48.48 18.78 -20.36
CA ALA A 189 49.55 19.29 -21.22
C ALA A 189 48.97 19.84 -22.52
N ARG A 190 49.60 20.89 -23.07
CA ARG A 190 49.16 21.51 -24.32
C ARG A 190 49.15 20.48 -25.46
N GLY A 191 48.01 20.35 -26.13
CA GLY A 191 47.81 19.40 -27.24
C GLY A 191 47.39 18.00 -26.81
N ALA A 192 47.34 17.69 -25.51
CA ALA A 192 46.77 16.45 -25.00
C ALA A 192 45.25 16.56 -24.79
N THR A 193 44.56 15.43 -24.90
CA THR A 193 43.11 15.33 -24.64
C THR A 193 42.85 15.18 -23.15
N ALA A 194 41.93 15.98 -22.61
CA ALA A 194 41.43 15.84 -21.23
C ALA A 194 40.05 15.18 -21.24
N ALA A 195 39.80 14.29 -20.27
CA ALA A 195 38.48 13.74 -19.99
C ALA A 195 37.92 14.38 -18.72
N ILE A 196 36.74 15.00 -18.80
CA ILE A 196 36.03 15.52 -17.64
C ILE A 196 34.99 14.48 -17.24
N THR A 197 35.15 13.91 -16.05
CA THR A 197 34.21 12.92 -15.50
C THR A 197 33.50 13.55 -14.32
N CYS A 198 32.17 13.64 -14.38
CA CYS A 198 31.35 14.04 -13.24
C CYS A 198 30.49 12.87 -12.78
N LEU A 199 30.34 12.74 -11.47
CA LEU A 199 29.38 11.84 -10.85
C LEU A 199 28.06 12.58 -10.68
N VAL A 200 26.96 11.97 -11.12
CA VAL A 200 25.61 12.49 -10.92
C VAL A 200 24.85 11.53 -10.01
N ASP A 201 24.50 12.00 -8.81
CA ASP A 201 23.59 11.31 -7.89
C ASP A 201 22.18 11.89 -8.09
N SER A 202 21.29 11.07 -8.64
CA SER A 202 19.91 11.42 -8.93
C SER A 202 19.00 10.28 -8.54
N GLU A 203 17.83 10.60 -7.97
CA GLU A 203 16.79 9.61 -7.70
C GLU A 203 15.87 9.37 -8.90
N ILE A 204 15.86 10.32 -9.85
CA ILE A 204 15.00 10.30 -11.03
C ILE A 204 15.84 10.26 -12.31
N PRO A 205 15.30 9.76 -13.43
CA PRO A 205 15.99 9.79 -14.71
C PRO A 205 16.39 11.20 -15.13
N PHE A 206 17.61 11.36 -15.64
CA PHE A 206 18.16 12.67 -15.99
C PHE A 206 18.89 12.67 -17.33
N LYS A 207 19.09 13.89 -17.87
CA LYS A 207 19.93 14.15 -19.04
C LYS A 207 21.04 15.11 -18.65
N VAL A 208 22.22 14.93 -19.23
CA VAL A 208 23.39 15.78 -18.95
C VAL A 208 23.55 16.78 -20.09
N ASN A 209 23.75 18.05 -19.72
CA ASN A 209 24.14 19.11 -20.64
C ASN A 209 25.46 19.70 -20.15
N TRP A 210 26.42 19.86 -21.05
CA TRP A 210 27.71 20.48 -20.76
C TRP A 210 27.73 21.92 -21.26
N TYR A 211 28.33 22.83 -20.49
CA TYR A 211 28.48 24.23 -20.87
C TYR A 211 29.92 24.68 -20.67
N GLN A 212 30.43 25.46 -21.61
CA GLN A 212 31.71 26.15 -21.51
C GLN A 212 31.47 27.64 -21.71
N SER A 213 31.81 28.44 -20.70
CA SER A 213 31.64 29.91 -20.75
C SER A 213 30.23 30.36 -21.14
N GLY A 214 29.20 29.59 -20.74
CA GLY A 214 27.79 29.86 -21.06
C GLY A 214 27.29 29.28 -22.39
N HIS A 215 28.16 28.71 -23.23
CA HIS A 215 27.77 28.04 -24.46
C HIS A 215 27.60 26.53 -24.26
N GLN A 216 26.50 25.96 -24.76
CA GLN A 216 26.25 24.51 -24.65
C GLN A 216 27.22 23.74 -25.56
N LEU A 217 27.88 22.73 -25.01
CA LEU A 217 28.71 21.80 -25.75
C LEU A 217 27.85 20.66 -26.30
N THR A 218 28.13 20.27 -27.55
CA THR A 218 27.46 19.17 -28.27
C THR A 218 28.48 18.20 -28.84
N GLY A 219 28.04 17.05 -29.32
CA GLY A 219 28.85 16.01 -29.95
C GLY A 219 29.60 15.08 -28.99
N PHE A 220 29.24 15.06 -27.69
CA PHE A 220 29.87 14.19 -26.70
C PHE A 220 29.19 12.80 -26.62
N PRO A 221 29.92 11.74 -26.23
CA PRO A 221 29.34 10.42 -26.04
C PRO A 221 28.21 10.45 -25.00
N GLY A 222 27.03 9.94 -25.36
CA GLY A 222 25.86 9.94 -24.48
C GLY A 222 25.08 11.26 -24.47
N GLU A 223 25.34 12.16 -25.42
CA GLU A 223 24.46 13.30 -25.70
C GLU A 223 23.05 12.79 -26.04
N HIS A 224 22.03 13.34 -25.38
CA HIS A 224 20.62 12.91 -25.41
C HIS A 224 20.29 11.58 -24.73
N GLN A 225 21.27 10.87 -24.17
CA GLN A 225 20.98 9.68 -23.36
C GLN A 225 20.26 10.08 -22.07
N THR A 226 19.22 9.32 -21.74
CA THR A 226 18.59 9.39 -20.42
C THR A 226 19.27 8.39 -19.51
N TYR A 227 19.88 8.87 -18.44
CA TYR A 227 20.52 8.06 -17.41
C TYR A 227 19.50 7.72 -16.32
N ARG A 228 19.60 6.51 -15.76
CA ARG A 228 18.73 5.96 -14.71
C ARG A 228 19.57 5.41 -13.58
#